data_AF-A0A1H9WBS1-F1
#
_entry.id   AF-A0A1H9WBS1-F1
#
_cell.length_a   1.000
_cell.length_b   1.000
_cell.length_c   1.000
_cell.angle_alpha   90.00
_cell.angle_beta   90.00
_cell.angle_gamma   90.00
#
_symmetry.space_group_name_H-M   'P 1'
#
loop_
_entity.id
_entity.type
_entity.pdbx_description
1 polymer ?
#
loop_
_entity_poly.entity_id
_entity_poly.type
_entity_poly.pdbx_seq_one_letter_code
_entity_poly.pdbx_strand_id
1 'polypeptide(L)'
;MCVDALDRLYDSLDARLRPEDVAVLVLEAQPELTRRERAVVDAVASHAHRWLGFSGMNADYARPVGAARQVEAARVVFGVDGAVVDPDDPISVLEFAALAGAEIDWDPEHTDFLADRLNRTARAAAGIELSKRQYNRRFRVLRRLSAKAGRLERMQVMRRMTLLASAGFAGAIDSDRFRADVDAACFVAYYTARRKLRREFSLAGRENPFDQVADVLFARCKAHRGTDWEMIALACPTWDVLRRLRPDQLGELLGRWSAATRSVAALLAELWRSSEIDRATMVVRGGVDSSTWNALAGAYNAARSGWITSLHAAGLTSLIAEAWPGKVMRVMAADLAAWHREVGGGLHPDTAVWSRLPLPWEVLDGTATCTRADVEAACREERVDPERSGWTAPRTHRAIARFRPTPELVHGVTVSDPVWAMVLRRARVFSGKPLSTRVFGGQDASG
;
A
#
# COMPACT_ATOMS: atom_id res chain seq x y z
N MET A 1 11.32 18.77 23.60
CA MET A 1 11.29 19.57 22.36
C MET A 1 9.90 19.40 21.78
N CYS A 2 9.16 20.49 21.55
CA CYS A 2 7.87 20.41 20.88
C CYS A 2 8.16 20.17 19.39
N VAL A 3 7.74 19.03 18.85
CA VAL A 3 7.90 18.72 17.43
C VAL A 3 7.02 19.69 16.64
N ASP A 4 7.55 20.29 15.58
CA ASP A 4 6.82 21.24 14.73
C ASP A 4 5.57 20.55 14.13
N ALA A 5 4.47 21.29 13.98
CA ALA A 5 3.24 20.76 13.40
C ALA A 5 3.45 20.29 11.95
N LEU A 6 4.35 20.95 11.22
CA LEU A 6 4.75 20.55 9.87
C LEU A 6 5.51 19.21 9.85
N ASP A 7 6.37 18.95 10.83
CA ASP A 7 7.06 17.66 10.94
C ASP A 7 6.06 16.52 11.18
N ARG A 8 5.07 16.76 12.04
CA ARG A 8 3.99 15.78 12.31
C ARG A 8 3.09 15.56 11.09
N LEU A 9 2.82 16.62 10.32
CA LEU A 9 2.12 16.51 9.03
C LEU A 9 2.95 15.71 8.02
N TYR A 10 4.27 15.92 7.97
CA TYR A 10 5.17 15.17 7.10
C TYR A 10 5.19 13.67 7.47
N ASP A 11 5.33 13.34 8.76
CA ASP A 11 5.28 11.96 9.25
C ASP A 11 3.94 11.28 8.93
N SER A 12 2.85 12.07 8.86
CA SER A 12 1.53 11.56 8.47
C SER A 12 1.47 11.02 7.04
N LEU A 13 2.39 11.43 6.15
CA LEU A 13 2.50 10.92 4.77
C LEU A 13 2.90 9.44 4.71
N ASP A 14 3.57 8.94 5.75
CA ASP A 14 3.98 7.54 5.87
C ASP A 14 3.12 6.76 6.88
N ALA A 15 2.50 7.46 7.84
CA ALA A 15 1.57 6.88 8.81
C ALA A 15 0.15 6.71 8.25
N ARG A 16 -0.76 6.24 9.10
CA ARG A 16 -2.19 6.03 8.82
C ARG A 16 -3.07 6.78 9.82
N LEU A 17 -2.75 8.06 10.06
CA LEU A 17 -3.54 8.93 10.93
C LEU A 17 -4.96 9.11 10.38
N ARG A 18 -5.92 9.33 11.28
CA ARG A 18 -7.29 9.65 10.87
C ARG A 18 -7.31 11.09 10.31
N PRO A 19 -8.17 11.38 9.32
CA PRO A 19 -8.35 12.75 8.81
C PRO A 19 -8.64 13.78 9.91
N GLU A 20 -9.32 13.38 10.98
CA GLU A 20 -9.59 14.19 12.16
C GLU A 20 -8.31 14.62 12.87
N ASP A 21 -7.39 13.68 13.10
CA ASP A 21 -6.11 13.95 13.77
C ASP A 21 -5.25 14.85 12.88
N VAL A 22 -5.27 14.64 11.57
CA VAL A 22 -4.57 15.50 10.60
C VAL A 22 -5.21 16.89 10.53
N ALA A 23 -6.53 17.03 10.66
CA ALA A 23 -7.19 18.33 10.70
C ALA A 23 -6.74 19.17 11.92
N VAL A 24 -6.49 18.54 13.07
CA VAL A 24 -5.87 19.22 14.23
C VAL A 24 -4.50 19.77 13.86
N LEU A 25 -3.64 18.96 13.23
CA LEU A 25 -2.32 19.39 12.78
C LEU A 25 -2.38 20.52 11.75
N VAL A 26 -3.37 20.50 10.85
CA VAL A 26 -3.60 21.58 9.88
C VAL A 26 -3.96 22.89 10.60
N LEU A 27 -4.79 22.85 11.65
CA LEU A 27 -5.12 24.05 12.43
C LEU A 27 -3.92 24.63 13.16
N GLU A 28 -2.98 23.78 13.61
CA GLU A 28 -1.72 24.17 14.25
C GLU A 28 -0.74 24.78 13.22
N ALA A 29 -0.57 24.14 12.06
CA ALA A 29 0.37 24.58 11.02
C ALA A 29 -0.11 25.81 10.24
N GLN A 30 -1.43 26.10 10.24
CA GLN A 30 -2.04 27.20 9.49
C GLN A 30 -2.80 28.17 10.41
N PRO A 31 -2.09 29.01 11.18
CA PRO A 31 -2.73 30.01 12.03
C PRO A 31 -3.52 31.05 11.21
N GLU A 32 -3.15 31.27 9.95
CA GLU A 32 -3.72 32.29 9.06
C GLU A 32 -5.03 31.90 8.36
N LEU A 33 -5.60 30.72 8.67
CA LEU A 33 -6.92 30.34 8.15
C LEU A 33 -7.96 31.41 8.50
N THR A 34 -8.72 31.84 7.51
CA THR A 34 -9.84 32.76 7.73
C THR A 34 -10.86 32.11 8.66
N ARG A 35 -11.70 32.93 9.31
CA ARG A 35 -12.73 32.42 10.24
C ARG A 35 -13.63 31.34 9.61
N ARG A 36 -13.96 31.48 8.32
CA ARG A 36 -14.79 30.51 7.58
C ARG A 36 -14.03 29.21 7.30
N GLU A 37 -12.79 29.30 6.82
CA GLU A 37 -11.96 28.13 6.55
C GLU A 37 -11.69 27.36 7.86
N ARG A 38 -11.28 28.09 8.91
CA ARG A 38 -11.05 27.52 10.25
C ARG A 38 -12.28 26.78 10.76
N ALA A 39 -13.47 27.35 10.62
CA ALA A 39 -14.71 26.68 11.06
C ALA A 39 -14.97 25.34 10.34
N VAL A 40 -14.61 25.23 9.05
CA VAL A 40 -14.75 23.98 8.29
C VAL A 40 -13.76 22.92 8.77
N VAL A 41 -12.50 23.31 9.00
CA VAL A 41 -11.46 22.40 9.49
C VAL A 41 -11.75 21.97 10.93
N ASP A 42 -12.17 22.91 11.79
CA ASP A 42 -12.48 22.68 13.20
C ASP A 42 -13.69 21.75 13.40
N ALA A 43 -14.69 21.83 12.53
CA ALA A 43 -15.80 20.89 12.52
C ALA A 43 -15.36 19.43 12.32
N VAL A 44 -14.25 19.20 11.61
CA VAL A 44 -13.64 17.86 11.47
C VAL A 44 -12.68 17.57 12.62
N ALA A 45 -11.81 18.52 12.98
CA ALA A 45 -10.82 18.36 14.03
C ALA A 45 -11.43 18.06 15.41
N SER A 46 -12.59 18.64 15.73
CA SER A 46 -13.34 18.37 16.97
C SER A 46 -13.69 16.88 17.17
N HIS A 47 -13.78 16.10 16.10
CA HIS A 47 -14.01 14.66 16.18
C HIS A 47 -12.77 13.86 16.59
N ALA A 48 -11.56 14.44 16.52
CA ALA A 48 -10.33 13.81 16.98
C ALA A 48 -10.40 13.48 18.48
N HIS A 49 -11.06 14.34 19.26
CA HIS A 49 -11.23 14.19 20.71
C HIS A 49 -12.40 13.28 21.11
N ARG A 50 -13.19 12.78 20.16
CA ARG A 50 -14.25 11.81 20.46
C ARG A 50 -13.64 10.59 21.14
N TRP A 51 -14.30 10.08 22.18
CA TRP A 51 -13.78 9.00 23.03
C TRP A 51 -12.41 9.31 23.66
N LEU A 52 -12.15 10.57 24.02
CA LEU A 52 -10.87 11.03 24.56
C LEU A 52 -9.67 10.75 23.62
N GLY A 53 -9.92 10.72 22.31
CA GLY A 53 -8.91 10.39 21.30
C GLY A 53 -8.64 8.89 21.14
N PHE A 54 -9.39 8.03 21.82
CA PHE A 54 -9.21 6.59 21.73
C PHE A 54 -9.79 6.01 20.43
N SER A 55 -9.03 5.13 19.79
CA SER A 55 -9.44 4.34 18.64
C SER A 55 -8.86 2.93 18.71
N GLY A 56 -9.63 1.91 18.32
CA GLY A 56 -9.16 0.53 18.17
C GLY A 56 -8.41 0.27 16.85
N MET A 57 -8.23 1.31 16.05
CA MET A 57 -7.60 1.28 14.74
C MET A 57 -6.11 1.58 14.87
N ASN A 58 -5.28 0.83 14.12
CA ASN A 58 -3.85 1.11 14.11
C ASN A 58 -3.60 2.39 13.30
N ALA A 59 -2.89 3.34 13.90
CA ALA A 59 -2.45 4.61 13.33
C ALA A 59 -1.28 4.45 12.34
N ASP A 60 -0.77 3.24 12.15
CA ASP A 60 0.29 2.95 11.19
C ASP A 60 -0.02 1.71 10.32
N TYR A 61 0.68 1.62 9.19
CA TYR A 61 0.81 0.42 8.41
C TYR A 61 1.77 -0.57 9.08
N ALA A 62 1.65 -1.84 8.75
CA ALA A 62 2.64 -2.83 9.19
C ALA A 62 4.01 -2.44 8.63
N ARG A 63 4.97 -2.17 9.53
CA ARG A 63 6.35 -1.86 9.15
C ARG A 63 7.15 -3.16 8.97
N PRO A 64 8.08 -3.21 8.00
CA PRO A 64 9.09 -4.25 7.95
C PRO A 64 9.87 -4.24 9.26
N VAL A 65 10.05 -5.43 9.85
CA VAL A 65 10.92 -5.59 11.00
C VAL A 65 12.29 -5.98 10.47
N GLY A 66 13.34 -5.22 10.75
CA GLY A 66 14.70 -5.53 10.33
C GLY A 66 15.27 -6.86 10.85
N ALA A 67 16.53 -7.09 10.51
CA ALA A 67 17.30 -8.27 10.85
C ALA A 67 18.23 -8.08 12.06
N ALA A 68 18.09 -7.01 12.83
CA ALA A 68 19.04 -6.63 13.89
C ALA A 68 19.37 -7.79 14.86
N ARG A 69 18.35 -8.52 15.33
CA ARG A 69 18.54 -9.68 16.22
C ARG A 69 19.28 -10.84 15.53
N GLN A 70 19.06 -11.04 14.23
CA GLN A 70 19.70 -12.09 13.46
C GLN A 70 21.16 -11.71 13.15
N VAL A 71 21.43 -10.45 12.84
CA VAL A 71 22.78 -9.91 12.64
C VAL A 71 23.58 -10.07 13.93
N GLU A 72 23.02 -9.66 15.07
CA GLU A 72 23.69 -9.81 16.38
C GLU A 72 23.99 -11.27 16.70
N ALA A 73 23.01 -12.16 16.51
CA ALA A 73 23.22 -13.59 16.71
C ALA A 73 24.31 -14.17 15.79
N ALA A 74 24.49 -13.62 14.59
CA ALA A 74 25.55 -14.02 13.68
C ALA A 74 26.91 -13.48 14.10
N ARG A 75 27.02 -12.22 14.53
CA ARG A 75 28.27 -11.67 15.09
C ARG A 75 28.81 -12.56 16.21
N VAL A 76 27.95 -12.96 17.14
CA VAL A 76 28.32 -13.85 18.24
C VAL A 76 28.77 -15.24 17.77
N VAL A 77 28.15 -15.77 16.71
CA VAL A 77 28.47 -17.12 16.21
C VAL A 77 29.75 -17.15 15.37
N PHE A 78 30.03 -16.07 14.65
CA PHE A 78 31.19 -15.95 13.77
C PHE A 78 32.37 -15.22 14.44
N GLY A 79 32.17 -14.56 15.58
CA GLY A 79 33.19 -13.76 16.25
C GLY A 79 33.56 -12.51 15.43
N VAL A 80 32.60 -11.93 14.69
CA VAL A 80 32.83 -10.79 13.79
C VAL A 80 32.33 -9.50 14.45
N ASP A 81 33.26 -8.67 14.87
CA ASP A 81 32.99 -7.31 15.37
C ASP A 81 33.24 -6.25 14.28
N GLY A 82 32.57 -5.10 14.38
CA GLY A 82 32.93 -3.90 13.62
C GLY A 82 32.43 -3.76 12.17
N ALA A 83 31.93 -4.84 11.52
CA ALA A 83 31.31 -4.69 10.20
C ALA A 83 30.10 -3.74 10.26
N VAL A 84 30.00 -2.70 9.42
CA VAL A 84 28.80 -1.85 9.37
C VAL A 84 27.72 -2.62 8.63
N VAL A 85 26.61 -2.90 9.29
CA VAL A 85 25.46 -3.61 8.71
C VAL A 85 24.23 -2.79 9.01
N ASP A 86 23.50 -2.40 7.97
CA ASP A 86 22.16 -1.85 8.13
C ASP A 86 21.17 -3.03 8.28
N PRO A 87 20.60 -3.26 9.47
CA PRO A 87 19.67 -4.37 9.67
C PRO A 87 18.34 -4.19 8.94
N ASP A 88 18.03 -2.98 8.49
CA ASP A 88 16.80 -2.66 7.77
C ASP A 88 16.98 -2.71 6.25
N ASP A 89 18.20 -2.89 5.74
CA ASP A 89 18.50 -3.11 4.32
C ASP A 89 18.73 -4.60 3.99
N PRO A 90 17.87 -5.25 3.18
CA PRO A 90 18.07 -6.62 2.74
C PRO A 90 19.43 -6.87 2.07
N ILE A 91 19.94 -5.90 1.31
CA ILE A 91 21.20 -6.05 0.57
C ILE A 91 22.36 -6.06 1.56
N SER A 92 22.44 -5.07 2.44
CA SER A 92 23.44 -5.03 3.53
C SER A 92 23.44 -6.30 4.39
N VAL A 93 22.26 -6.86 4.69
CA VAL A 93 22.13 -8.13 5.44
C VAL A 93 22.68 -9.33 4.66
N LEU A 94 22.46 -9.38 3.34
CA LEU A 94 22.99 -10.45 2.47
C LEU A 94 24.50 -10.33 2.27
N GLU A 95 25.02 -9.12 2.06
CA GLU A 95 26.45 -8.84 1.98
C GLU A 95 27.17 -9.26 3.26
N PHE A 96 26.59 -8.93 4.42
CA PHE A 96 27.10 -9.39 5.71
C PHE A 96 27.08 -10.92 5.83
N ALA A 97 26.00 -11.58 5.38
CA ALA A 97 25.91 -13.03 5.40
C ALA A 97 26.97 -13.68 4.49
N ALA A 98 27.22 -13.12 3.30
CA ALA A 98 28.25 -13.60 2.38
C ALA A 98 29.65 -13.41 2.97
N LEU A 99 29.94 -12.24 3.53
CA LEU A 99 31.23 -11.96 4.18
C LEU A 99 31.49 -12.91 5.37
N ALA A 100 30.51 -13.07 6.25
CA ALA A 100 30.62 -14.01 7.38
C ALA A 100 30.68 -15.47 6.88
N GLY A 101 30.05 -15.78 5.76
CA GLY A 101 30.01 -17.11 5.17
C GLY A 101 31.29 -17.57 4.49
N ALA A 102 32.18 -16.64 4.12
CA ALA A 102 33.42 -16.96 3.44
C ALA A 102 34.31 -17.94 4.23
N GLU A 103 34.33 -17.88 5.58
CA GLU A 103 35.12 -18.80 6.41
C GLU A 103 34.63 -20.26 6.39
N ILE A 104 33.43 -20.52 5.88
CA ILE A 104 32.85 -21.87 5.81
C ILE A 104 32.45 -22.28 4.39
N ASP A 105 32.96 -21.56 3.39
CA ASP A 105 32.64 -21.77 1.97
C ASP A 105 31.12 -21.81 1.73
N TRP A 106 30.40 -20.86 2.38
CA TRP A 106 28.96 -20.78 2.27
C TRP A 106 28.55 -20.01 1.01
N ASP A 107 27.65 -20.62 0.24
CA ASP A 107 27.12 -20.05 -0.98
C ASP A 107 25.66 -19.55 -0.75
N PRO A 108 25.36 -18.27 -1.01
CA PRO A 108 24.01 -17.72 -0.91
C PRO A 108 23.01 -18.31 -1.91
N GLU A 109 23.45 -18.92 -3.01
CA GLU A 109 22.61 -19.60 -3.99
C GLU A 109 22.28 -21.04 -3.57
N HIS A 110 23.13 -21.66 -2.73
CA HIS A 110 23.01 -23.05 -2.27
C HIS A 110 22.85 -23.11 -0.74
N THR A 111 21.62 -22.93 -0.26
CA THR A 111 21.32 -22.75 1.17
C THR A 111 20.57 -23.92 1.84
N ASP A 112 20.33 -25.02 1.14
CA ASP A 112 19.70 -26.21 1.71
C ASP A 112 20.60 -26.87 2.76
N PHE A 113 20.04 -27.10 3.95
CA PHE A 113 20.82 -27.60 5.08
C PHE A 113 21.22 -29.08 4.95
N LEU A 114 20.56 -29.85 4.08
CA LEU A 114 20.83 -31.27 3.89
C LEU A 114 21.70 -31.49 2.65
N ALA A 115 21.36 -30.84 1.54
CA ALA A 115 22.03 -30.98 0.25
C ALA A 115 23.32 -30.16 0.16
N ASP A 116 23.30 -28.90 0.61
CA ASP A 116 24.36 -27.94 0.25
C ASP A 116 25.44 -27.81 1.33
N ARG A 117 25.18 -28.34 2.52
CA ARG A 117 26.20 -28.33 3.59
C ARG A 117 27.36 -29.28 3.25
N LEU A 118 28.59 -28.85 3.52
CA LEU A 118 29.76 -29.71 3.34
C LEU A 118 29.75 -30.88 4.34
N ASN A 119 29.98 -32.09 3.82
CA ASN A 119 30.20 -33.29 4.63
C ASN A 119 31.61 -33.29 5.25
N ARG A 120 31.99 -34.35 5.99
CA ARG A 120 33.31 -34.40 6.66
C ARG A 120 34.47 -34.30 5.67
N THR A 121 34.40 -35.05 4.58
CA THR A 121 35.45 -35.10 3.55
C THR A 121 35.55 -33.76 2.83
N ALA A 122 34.42 -33.17 2.44
CA ALA A 122 34.38 -31.89 1.74
C ALA A 122 34.88 -30.72 2.61
N ARG A 123 34.56 -30.71 3.92
CA ARG A 123 35.15 -29.71 4.84
C ARG A 123 36.66 -29.81 4.95
N ALA A 124 37.19 -31.03 5.02
CA ALA A 124 38.64 -31.25 5.07
C ALA A 124 39.31 -30.79 3.77
N ALA A 125 38.69 -31.07 2.61
CA ALA A 125 39.17 -30.60 1.31
C ALA A 125 39.14 -29.07 1.19
N ALA A 126 38.15 -28.41 1.79
CA ALA A 126 38.03 -26.95 1.84
C ALA A 126 38.90 -26.29 2.94
N GLY A 127 39.72 -27.05 3.68
CA GLY A 127 40.57 -26.51 4.74
C GLY A 127 39.81 -26.01 5.99
N ILE A 128 38.56 -26.43 6.19
CA ILE A 128 37.72 -25.96 7.29
C ILE A 128 37.97 -26.80 8.55
N GLU A 129 38.73 -26.25 9.51
CA GLU A 129 39.09 -26.89 10.79
C GLU A 129 38.02 -26.76 11.89
N LEU A 130 36.75 -26.68 11.53
CA LEU A 130 35.65 -26.55 12.48
C LEU A 130 35.05 -27.90 12.87
N SER A 131 34.63 -28.03 14.14
CA SER A 131 33.81 -29.18 14.54
C SER A 131 32.50 -29.22 13.76
N LYS A 132 31.95 -30.43 13.52
CA LYS A 132 30.65 -30.62 12.84
C LYS A 132 29.54 -29.75 13.45
N ARG A 133 29.53 -29.61 14.78
CA ARG A 133 28.53 -28.81 15.50
C ARG A 133 28.68 -27.32 15.22
N GLN A 134 29.91 -26.81 15.24
CA GLN A 134 30.19 -25.39 14.95
C GLN A 134 29.86 -25.04 13.50
N TYR A 135 30.31 -25.85 12.53
CA TYR A 135 29.98 -25.68 11.12
C TYR A 135 28.46 -25.67 10.88
N ASN A 136 27.74 -26.68 11.40
CA ASN A 136 26.29 -26.74 11.25
C ASN A 136 25.57 -25.55 11.90
N ARG A 137 26.08 -25.03 13.02
CA ARG A 137 25.51 -23.85 13.68
C ARG A 137 25.67 -22.62 12.79
N ARG A 138 26.86 -22.39 12.24
CA ARG A 138 27.18 -21.30 11.30
C ARG A 138 26.31 -21.35 10.05
N PHE A 139 26.25 -22.49 9.38
CA PHE A 139 25.41 -22.68 8.19
C PHE A 139 23.93 -22.33 8.46
N ARG A 140 23.35 -22.80 9.58
CA ARG A 140 21.95 -22.48 9.94
C ARG A 140 21.73 -21.01 10.25
N VAL A 141 22.75 -20.31 10.74
CA VAL A 141 22.65 -18.87 11.00
C VAL A 141 22.61 -18.10 9.68
N LEU A 142 23.52 -18.41 8.75
CA LEU A 142 23.56 -17.77 7.42
C LEU A 142 22.29 -18.04 6.62
N ARG A 143 21.81 -19.30 6.59
CA ARG A 143 20.52 -19.65 5.99
C ARG A 143 19.37 -18.82 6.58
N ARG A 144 19.35 -18.63 7.91
CA ARG A 144 18.30 -17.82 8.57
C ARG A 144 18.42 -16.34 8.26
N LEU A 145 19.64 -15.81 8.11
CA LEU A 145 19.91 -14.45 7.67
C LEU A 145 19.45 -14.22 6.24
N SER A 146 19.87 -15.05 5.28
CA SER A 146 19.44 -14.98 3.89
C SER A 146 17.92 -15.07 3.76
N ALA A 147 17.30 -16.05 4.42
CA ALA A 147 15.83 -16.17 4.44
C ALA A 147 15.14 -14.96 5.11
N LYS A 148 15.80 -14.28 6.06
CA LYS A 148 15.28 -13.07 6.70
C LYS A 148 15.40 -11.86 5.77
N ALA A 149 16.52 -11.70 5.06
CA ALA A 149 16.71 -10.66 4.05
C ALA A 149 15.66 -10.76 2.94
N GLY A 150 15.46 -11.96 2.36
CA GLY A 150 14.41 -12.16 1.35
C GLY A 150 12.99 -11.89 1.86
N ARG A 151 12.70 -12.18 3.14
CA ARG A 151 11.41 -11.77 3.75
C ARG A 151 11.32 -10.25 3.94
N LEU A 152 12.41 -9.61 4.35
CA LEU A 152 12.48 -8.17 4.58
C LEU A 152 12.23 -7.40 3.28
N GLU A 153 12.88 -7.81 2.20
CA GLU A 153 12.69 -7.25 0.85
C GLU A 153 11.22 -7.34 0.42
N ARG A 154 10.59 -8.52 0.53
CA ARG A 154 9.17 -8.69 0.23
C ARG A 154 8.29 -7.77 1.09
N MET A 155 8.56 -7.67 2.38
CA MET A 155 7.80 -6.77 3.27
C MET A 155 7.95 -5.30 2.87
N GLN A 156 9.14 -4.86 2.48
CA GLN A 156 9.39 -3.50 1.99
C GLN A 156 8.64 -3.24 0.68
N VAL A 157 8.72 -4.15 -0.29
CA VAL A 157 7.95 -4.08 -1.54
C VAL A 157 6.46 -3.96 -1.24
N MET A 158 5.91 -4.85 -0.42
CA MET A 158 4.48 -4.85 -0.07
C MET A 158 4.04 -3.57 0.61
N ARG A 159 4.88 -3.00 1.47
CA ARG A 159 4.62 -1.71 2.10
C ARG A 159 4.60 -0.58 1.07
N ARG A 160 5.60 -0.50 0.19
CA ARG A 160 5.65 0.48 -0.91
C ARG A 160 4.40 0.40 -1.79
N MET A 161 3.98 -0.81 -2.16
CA MET A 161 2.77 -1.04 -2.97
C MET A 161 1.50 -0.60 -2.24
N THR A 162 1.40 -0.89 -0.94
CA THR A 162 0.27 -0.46 -0.10
C THR A 162 0.18 1.08 -0.05
N LEU A 163 1.31 1.75 0.14
CA LEU A 163 1.36 3.20 0.14
C LEU A 163 1.04 3.79 -1.22
N LEU A 164 1.61 3.27 -2.31
CA LEU A 164 1.30 3.69 -3.68
C LEU A 164 -0.21 3.62 -3.96
N ALA A 165 -0.86 2.53 -3.55
CA ALA A 165 -2.30 2.36 -3.70
C ALA A 165 -3.12 3.41 -2.92
N SER A 166 -2.71 3.72 -1.69
CA SER A 166 -3.44 4.62 -0.79
C SER A 166 -3.09 6.10 -0.95
N ALA A 167 -1.87 6.45 -1.30
CA ALA A 167 -1.35 7.82 -1.20
C ALA A 167 -0.59 8.27 -2.45
N GLY A 168 -0.46 7.43 -3.48
CA GLY A 168 0.37 7.74 -4.64
C GLY A 168 1.85 7.82 -4.26
N PHE A 169 2.54 8.82 -4.79
CA PHE A 169 3.96 9.09 -4.51
C PHE A 169 4.18 10.07 -3.35
N ALA A 170 3.22 10.24 -2.44
CA ALA A 170 3.37 11.12 -1.29
C ALA A 170 4.62 10.80 -0.43
N GLY A 171 4.99 9.52 -0.31
CA GLY A 171 6.20 9.11 0.40
C GLY A 171 7.52 9.44 -0.31
N ALA A 172 7.48 9.97 -1.54
CA ALA A 172 8.65 10.45 -2.27
C ALA A 172 8.82 11.98 -2.13
N ILE A 173 7.96 12.64 -1.35
CA ILE A 173 8.07 14.07 -1.08
C ILE A 173 9.22 14.26 -0.09
N ASP A 174 10.18 15.10 -0.48
CA ASP A 174 11.27 15.51 0.39
C ASP A 174 10.77 16.38 1.54
N SER A 175 11.43 16.25 2.70
CA SER A 175 11.03 16.93 3.92
C SER A 175 11.17 18.45 3.81
N ASP A 176 12.23 18.96 3.18
CA ASP A 176 12.46 20.39 3.01
C ASP A 176 11.49 20.97 2.00
N ARG A 177 11.25 20.25 0.89
CA ARG A 177 10.21 20.59 -0.09
C ARG A 177 8.83 20.69 0.56
N PHE A 178 8.48 19.75 1.43
CA PHE A 178 7.21 19.75 2.15
C PHE A 178 7.05 20.97 3.05
N ARG A 179 8.10 21.36 3.79
CA ARG A 179 8.06 22.53 4.67
C ARG A 179 8.01 23.86 3.92
N ALA A 180 8.54 23.91 2.70
CA ALA A 180 8.63 25.14 1.91
C ALA A 180 7.25 25.68 1.47
N ASP A 181 6.23 24.83 1.35
CA ASP A 181 4.87 25.22 0.98
C ASP A 181 3.82 24.62 1.93
N VAL A 182 3.47 25.40 2.95
CA VAL A 182 2.53 25.02 4.02
C VAL A 182 1.12 24.74 3.49
N ASP A 183 0.65 25.48 2.47
CA ASP A 183 -0.69 25.27 1.90
C ASP A 183 -0.78 23.93 1.19
N ALA A 184 0.21 23.63 0.32
CA ALA A 184 0.28 22.35 -0.36
C ALA A 184 0.56 21.19 0.61
N ALA A 185 1.41 21.38 1.62
CA ALA A 185 1.70 20.40 2.67
C ALA A 185 0.42 19.98 3.43
N CYS A 186 -0.37 20.97 3.87
CA CYS A 186 -1.63 20.73 4.56
C CYS A 186 -2.64 19.99 3.67
N PHE A 187 -2.77 20.40 2.39
CA PHE A 187 -3.63 19.71 1.43
C PHE A 187 -3.21 18.25 1.22
N VAL A 188 -1.93 18.00 0.95
CA VAL A 188 -1.40 16.66 0.66
C VAL A 188 -1.54 15.74 1.88
N ALA A 189 -1.18 16.21 3.07
CA ALA A 189 -1.32 15.43 4.31
C ALA A 189 -2.79 15.05 4.56
N TYR A 190 -3.71 16.04 4.48
CA TYR A 190 -5.13 15.78 4.72
C TYR A 190 -5.74 14.85 3.66
N TYR A 191 -5.49 15.13 2.38
CA TYR A 191 -6.01 14.33 1.27
C TYR A 191 -5.50 12.90 1.31
N THR A 192 -4.23 12.68 1.64
CA THR A 192 -3.68 11.33 1.79
C THR A 192 -4.27 10.63 3.01
N ALA A 193 -4.50 11.30 4.14
CA ALA A 193 -5.20 10.71 5.30
C ALA A 193 -6.59 10.19 4.92
N ARG A 194 -7.38 10.98 4.19
CA ARG A 194 -8.68 10.57 3.61
C ARG A 194 -8.54 9.35 2.71
N ARG A 195 -7.50 9.31 1.87
CA ARG A 195 -7.22 8.16 1.01
C ARG A 195 -6.62 6.94 1.76
N LYS A 196 -6.22 7.06 3.01
CA LYS A 196 -5.69 5.95 3.81
C LYS A 196 -6.74 5.29 4.70
N LEU A 197 -7.95 5.84 4.79
CA LEU A 197 -9.05 5.23 5.54
C LEU A 197 -9.26 3.75 5.17
N ARG A 198 -9.57 2.93 6.18
CA ARG A 198 -9.87 1.52 5.97
C ARG A 198 -11.17 1.38 5.20
N ARG A 199 -11.25 0.33 4.39
CA ARG A 199 -12.48 0.01 3.66
C ARG A 199 -13.48 -0.62 4.60
N GLU A 200 -14.65 -0.01 4.67
CA GLU A 200 -15.86 -0.68 5.14
C GLU A 200 -16.26 -1.76 4.14
N PHE A 201 -16.77 -2.88 4.64
CA PHE A 201 -17.52 -3.82 3.82
C PHE A 201 -18.89 -3.22 3.53
N SER A 202 -18.94 -2.41 2.48
CA SER A 202 -20.16 -1.77 2.02
C SER A 202 -20.48 -2.18 0.58
N LEU A 203 -21.78 -2.18 0.28
CA LEU A 203 -22.31 -2.37 -1.07
C LEU A 203 -22.07 -1.12 -1.95
N ALA A 204 -21.81 0.04 -1.35
CA ALA A 204 -21.75 1.34 -2.01
C ALA A 204 -20.35 1.71 -2.54
N GLY A 205 -19.35 0.84 -2.37
CA GLY A 205 -17.99 1.10 -2.80
C GLY A 205 -17.26 2.14 -1.94
N ARG A 206 -16.21 2.74 -2.51
CA ARG A 206 -15.32 3.67 -1.78
C ARG A 206 -15.83 5.11 -1.89
N GLU A 207 -15.94 5.80 -0.76
CA GLU A 207 -16.24 7.24 -0.74
C GLU A 207 -15.13 8.07 -1.41
N ASN A 208 -15.52 9.20 -2.00
CA ASN A 208 -14.59 10.16 -2.58
C ASN A 208 -13.69 10.74 -1.45
N PRO A 209 -12.36 10.66 -1.56
CA PRO A 209 -11.44 11.23 -0.56
C PRO A 209 -11.49 12.77 -0.52
N PHE A 210 -12.02 13.43 -1.55
CA PHE A 210 -12.14 14.88 -1.65
C PHE A 210 -13.43 15.36 -0.98
N ASP A 211 -13.32 15.83 0.27
CA ASP A 211 -14.42 16.35 1.09
C ASP A 211 -14.32 17.89 1.27
N GLN A 212 -15.14 18.46 2.17
CA GLN A 212 -15.15 19.91 2.36
C GLN A 212 -13.84 20.49 2.94
N VAL A 213 -13.04 19.72 3.69
CA VAL A 213 -11.75 20.20 4.20
C VAL A 213 -10.71 20.15 3.08
N ALA A 214 -10.70 19.06 2.31
CA ALA A 214 -9.86 18.97 1.12
C ALA A 214 -10.16 20.12 0.14
N ASP A 215 -11.44 20.48 -0.05
CA ASP A 215 -11.84 21.59 -0.91
C ASP A 215 -11.32 22.95 -0.40
N VAL A 216 -11.45 23.24 0.90
CA VAL A 216 -10.91 24.45 1.52
C VAL A 216 -9.40 24.55 1.31
N LEU A 217 -8.66 23.49 1.63
CA LEU A 217 -7.20 23.48 1.50
C LEU A 217 -6.75 23.57 0.03
N PHE A 218 -7.48 22.92 -0.88
CA PHE A 218 -7.22 23.01 -2.31
C PHE A 218 -7.53 24.41 -2.87
N ALA A 219 -8.57 25.08 -2.36
CA ALA A 219 -8.89 26.45 -2.73
C ALA A 219 -7.77 27.43 -2.36
N ARG A 220 -7.14 27.24 -1.20
CA ARG A 220 -5.96 28.01 -0.79
C ARG A 220 -4.77 27.78 -1.73
N CYS A 221 -4.46 26.53 -2.04
CA CYS A 221 -3.45 26.17 -3.05
C CYS A 221 -3.70 26.88 -4.39
N LYS A 222 -4.96 26.99 -4.85
CA LYS A 222 -5.31 27.71 -6.08
C LYS A 222 -5.12 29.23 -5.99
N ALA A 223 -5.31 29.81 -4.81
CA ALA A 223 -5.20 31.25 -4.59
C ALA A 223 -3.73 31.69 -4.40
N HIS A 224 -2.89 30.82 -3.85
CA HIS A 224 -1.48 31.09 -3.61
C HIS A 224 -0.65 30.91 -4.90
N ARG A 225 0.14 31.92 -5.28
CA ARG A 225 0.95 31.91 -6.51
C ARG A 225 2.17 31.00 -6.41
N GLY A 226 2.72 30.84 -5.21
CA GLY A 226 3.90 30.02 -4.94
C GLY A 226 3.62 28.54 -4.75
N THR A 227 2.38 28.09 -4.99
CA THR A 227 1.97 26.70 -4.74
C THR A 227 2.81 25.70 -5.53
N ASP A 228 3.36 24.72 -4.83
CA ASP A 228 4.07 23.59 -5.40
C ASP A 228 3.09 22.55 -5.95
N TRP A 229 2.62 22.80 -7.17
CA TRP A 229 1.70 21.91 -7.87
C TRP A 229 2.28 20.53 -8.15
N GLU A 230 3.59 20.41 -8.28
CA GLU A 230 4.26 19.14 -8.55
C GLU A 230 4.26 18.27 -7.28
N MET A 231 4.45 18.85 -6.10
CA MET A 231 4.25 18.16 -4.82
C MET A 231 2.81 17.65 -4.70
N ILE A 232 1.81 18.48 -5.03
CA ILE A 232 0.40 18.07 -5.02
C ILE A 232 0.14 16.92 -6.01
N ALA A 233 0.76 16.97 -7.19
CA ALA A 233 0.57 15.97 -8.25
C ALA A 233 1.08 14.57 -7.89
N LEU A 234 2.06 14.47 -6.99
CA LEU A 234 2.55 13.19 -6.47
C LEU A 234 1.45 12.42 -5.71
N ALA A 235 0.53 13.12 -5.03
CA ALA A 235 -0.55 12.52 -4.26
C ALA A 235 -1.92 12.57 -4.97
N CYS A 236 -2.19 13.63 -5.73
CA CYS A 236 -3.48 13.95 -6.32
C CYS A 236 -3.34 14.34 -7.82
N PRO A 237 -3.03 13.40 -8.72
CA PRO A 237 -2.82 13.67 -10.14
C PRO A 237 -4.16 13.84 -10.87
N THR A 238 -4.97 14.81 -10.46
CA THR A 238 -6.24 15.16 -11.12
C THR A 238 -5.99 16.14 -12.26
N TRP A 239 -6.89 16.21 -13.24
CA TRP A 239 -6.75 17.14 -14.36
C TRP A 239 -6.53 18.59 -13.93
N ASP A 240 -7.21 19.04 -12.88
CA ASP A 240 -6.99 20.38 -12.31
C ASP A 240 -5.58 20.58 -11.78
N VAL A 241 -4.97 19.58 -11.16
CA VAL A 241 -3.59 19.69 -10.70
C VAL A 241 -2.63 19.63 -11.89
N LEU A 242 -2.81 18.65 -12.78
CA LEU A 242 -1.87 18.39 -13.86
C LEU A 242 -1.77 19.52 -14.89
N ARG A 243 -2.87 20.23 -15.18
CA ARG A 243 -2.86 21.38 -16.10
C ARG A 243 -2.05 22.59 -15.60
N ARG A 244 -1.59 22.56 -14.35
CA ARG A 244 -0.77 23.60 -13.72
C ARG A 244 0.71 23.27 -13.72
N LEU A 245 1.06 22.04 -14.09
CA LEU A 245 2.45 21.62 -14.22
C LEU A 245 3.04 22.18 -15.51
N ARG A 246 4.35 22.45 -15.47
CA ARG A 246 5.11 22.67 -16.69
C ARG A 246 5.24 21.35 -17.49
N PRO A 247 5.50 21.43 -18.81
CA PRO A 247 5.68 20.23 -19.64
C PRO A 247 6.76 19.26 -19.12
N ASP A 248 7.88 19.77 -18.60
CA ASP A 248 8.97 18.96 -18.03
C ASP A 248 8.49 18.17 -16.79
N GLN A 249 7.79 18.84 -15.87
CA GLN A 249 7.24 18.23 -14.66
C GLN A 249 6.18 17.17 -14.99
N LEU A 250 5.29 17.47 -15.95
CA LEU A 250 4.28 16.52 -16.40
C LEU A 250 4.93 15.29 -17.08
N GLY A 251 6.00 15.50 -17.86
CA GLY A 251 6.77 14.42 -18.48
C GLY A 251 7.43 13.50 -17.45
N GLU A 252 8.08 14.06 -16.42
CA GLU A 252 8.66 13.27 -15.33
C GLU A 252 7.59 12.46 -14.58
N LEU A 253 6.47 13.11 -14.24
CA LEU A 253 5.37 12.45 -13.52
C LEU A 253 4.74 11.32 -14.36
N LEU A 254 4.55 11.53 -15.66
CA LEU A 254 4.08 10.52 -16.60
C LEU A 254 5.05 9.32 -16.63
N GLY A 255 6.35 9.61 -16.75
CA GLY A 255 7.41 8.59 -16.70
C GLY A 255 7.32 7.76 -15.41
N ARG A 256 7.22 8.43 -14.26
CA ARG A 256 7.13 7.79 -12.93
C ARG A 256 5.89 6.90 -12.79
N TRP A 257 4.71 7.37 -13.20
CA TRP A 257 3.49 6.55 -13.17
C TRP A 257 3.55 5.37 -14.14
N SER A 258 4.11 5.56 -15.34
CA SER A 258 4.25 4.47 -16.31
C SER A 258 5.21 3.38 -15.81
N ALA A 259 6.34 3.78 -15.21
CA ALA A 259 7.31 2.86 -14.62
C ALA A 259 6.70 2.07 -13.48
N ALA A 260 6.01 2.74 -12.55
CA ALA A 260 5.31 2.08 -11.46
C ALA A 260 4.24 1.10 -11.97
N THR A 261 3.49 1.46 -13.01
CA THR A 261 2.48 0.58 -13.63
C THR A 261 3.12 -0.71 -14.15
N ARG A 262 4.21 -0.60 -14.92
CA ARG A 262 4.95 -1.76 -15.46
C ARG A 262 5.57 -2.62 -14.37
N SER A 263 6.21 -2.00 -13.36
CA SER A 263 6.81 -2.75 -12.24
C SER A 263 5.77 -3.52 -11.45
N VAL A 264 4.60 -2.94 -11.16
CA VAL A 264 3.53 -3.65 -10.45
C VAL A 264 2.92 -4.74 -11.33
N ALA A 265 2.78 -4.50 -12.64
CA ALA A 265 2.27 -5.48 -13.60
C ALA A 265 3.17 -6.73 -13.65
N ALA A 266 4.50 -6.57 -13.63
CA ALA A 266 5.44 -7.70 -13.58
C ALA A 266 5.27 -8.55 -12.30
N LEU A 267 5.13 -7.91 -11.13
CA LEU A 267 4.87 -8.60 -9.87
C LEU A 267 3.52 -9.34 -9.89
N LEU A 268 2.50 -8.73 -10.49
CA LEU A 268 1.19 -9.38 -10.67
C LEU A 268 1.28 -10.59 -11.60
N ALA A 269 2.05 -10.50 -12.69
CA ALA A 269 2.26 -11.61 -13.62
C ALA A 269 2.93 -12.80 -12.93
N GLU A 270 3.96 -12.55 -12.13
CA GLU A 270 4.63 -13.58 -11.33
C GLU A 270 3.67 -14.23 -10.34
N LEU A 271 2.95 -13.42 -9.56
CA LEU A 271 1.98 -13.93 -8.59
C LEU A 271 0.87 -14.72 -9.30
N TRP A 272 0.34 -14.22 -10.42
CA TRP A 272 -0.71 -14.88 -11.20
C TRP A 272 -0.33 -16.29 -11.62
N ARG A 273 0.88 -16.48 -12.18
CA ARG A 273 1.40 -17.79 -12.64
C ARG A 273 1.45 -18.84 -11.53
N SER A 274 1.62 -18.41 -10.29
CA SER A 274 1.67 -19.29 -9.12
C SER A 274 0.35 -19.38 -8.34
N SER A 275 -0.69 -18.66 -8.79
CA SER A 275 -1.96 -18.54 -8.06
C SER A 275 -3.07 -19.39 -8.68
N GLU A 276 -3.98 -19.85 -7.84
CA GLU A 276 -5.23 -20.52 -8.26
C GLU A 276 -6.42 -19.55 -8.30
N ILE A 277 -6.17 -18.27 -8.63
CA ILE A 277 -7.23 -17.26 -8.68
C ILE A 277 -8.12 -17.53 -9.89
N ASP A 278 -9.41 -17.70 -9.62
CA ASP A 278 -10.42 -17.80 -10.67
C ASP A 278 -10.68 -16.41 -11.28
N ARG A 279 -10.23 -16.23 -12.52
CA ARG A 279 -10.36 -14.98 -13.28
C ARG A 279 -11.80 -14.51 -13.44
N ALA A 280 -12.74 -15.43 -13.60
CA ALA A 280 -14.13 -15.11 -13.92
C ALA A 280 -14.88 -14.60 -12.68
N THR A 281 -14.57 -15.17 -11.51
CA THR A 281 -15.28 -14.85 -10.26
C THR A 281 -14.51 -13.90 -9.37
N MET A 282 -13.18 -13.92 -9.41
CA MET A 282 -12.31 -13.21 -8.47
C MET A 282 -12.69 -13.48 -7.00
N VAL A 283 -13.20 -14.67 -6.68
CA VAL A 283 -13.54 -15.07 -5.31
C VAL A 283 -12.41 -15.91 -4.73
N VAL A 284 -11.97 -15.57 -3.51
CA VAL A 284 -10.90 -16.25 -2.79
C VAL A 284 -11.28 -17.71 -2.51
N ARG A 285 -10.34 -18.62 -2.78
CA ARG A 285 -10.40 -20.04 -2.40
C ARG A 285 -9.26 -20.35 -1.42
N GLY A 286 -9.31 -21.50 -0.77
CA GLY A 286 -8.21 -21.95 0.09
C GLY A 286 -6.88 -21.94 -0.67
N GLY A 287 -5.81 -21.42 -0.06
CA GLY A 287 -4.48 -21.32 -0.70
C GLY A 287 -4.19 -20.01 -1.44
N VAL A 288 -5.20 -19.17 -1.72
CA VAL A 288 -5.00 -17.88 -2.40
C VAL A 288 -4.42 -16.83 -1.45
N ASP A 289 -3.25 -16.28 -1.77
CA ASP A 289 -2.69 -15.10 -1.08
C ASP A 289 -3.41 -13.80 -1.50
N SER A 290 -4.63 -13.66 -1.00
CA SER A 290 -5.50 -12.50 -1.24
C SER A 290 -4.91 -11.19 -0.71
N SER A 291 -4.03 -11.25 0.29
CA SER A 291 -3.41 -10.05 0.87
C SER A 291 -2.39 -9.45 -0.09
N THR A 292 -1.48 -10.28 -0.59
CA THR A 292 -0.49 -9.86 -1.58
C THR A 292 -1.16 -9.43 -2.88
N TRP A 293 -2.10 -10.24 -3.39
CA TRP A 293 -2.85 -9.92 -4.61
C TRP A 293 -3.57 -8.57 -4.51
N ASN A 294 -4.35 -8.34 -3.45
CA ASN A 294 -5.16 -7.12 -3.33
C ASN A 294 -4.33 -5.84 -3.13
N ALA A 295 -3.16 -5.96 -2.50
CA ALA A 295 -2.22 -4.86 -2.39
C ALA A 295 -1.61 -4.51 -3.75
N LEU A 296 -1.14 -5.50 -4.52
CA LEU A 296 -0.62 -5.29 -5.87
C LEU A 296 -1.70 -4.78 -6.85
N ALA A 297 -2.89 -5.38 -6.87
CA ALA A 297 -4.01 -4.91 -7.68
C ALA A 297 -4.41 -3.46 -7.32
N GLY A 298 -4.33 -3.11 -6.03
CA GLY A 298 -4.52 -1.73 -5.57
C GLY A 298 -3.47 -0.76 -6.12
N ALA A 299 -2.20 -1.14 -6.01
CA ALA A 299 -1.06 -0.35 -6.46
C ALA A 299 -1.09 -0.16 -7.99
N TYR A 300 -1.35 -1.24 -8.72
CA TYR A 300 -1.47 -1.24 -10.17
C TYR A 300 -2.57 -0.29 -10.63
N ASN A 301 -3.78 -0.41 -10.09
CA ASN A 301 -4.88 0.45 -10.50
C ASN A 301 -4.63 1.93 -10.16
N ALA A 302 -3.98 2.22 -9.03
CA ALA A 302 -3.59 3.58 -8.69
C ALA A 302 -2.55 4.13 -9.67
N ALA A 303 -1.50 3.34 -9.96
CA ALA A 303 -0.43 3.72 -10.88
C ALA A 303 -0.95 3.93 -12.31
N ARG A 304 -1.74 2.97 -12.80
CA ARG A 304 -2.43 3.02 -14.08
C ARG A 304 -3.32 4.25 -14.18
N SER A 305 -4.11 4.55 -13.15
CA SER A 305 -4.96 5.73 -13.14
C SER A 305 -4.15 7.03 -13.21
N GLY A 306 -3.04 7.12 -12.46
CA GLY A 306 -2.12 8.26 -12.53
C GLY A 306 -1.49 8.42 -13.92
N TRP A 307 -1.10 7.30 -14.53
CA TRP A 307 -0.53 7.29 -15.88
C TRP A 307 -1.52 7.74 -16.95
N ILE A 308 -2.73 7.16 -16.97
CA ILE A 308 -3.81 7.56 -17.90
C ILE A 308 -4.16 9.04 -17.71
N THR A 309 -4.24 9.51 -16.47
CA THR A 309 -4.55 10.94 -16.20
C THR A 309 -3.45 11.87 -16.69
N SER A 310 -2.19 11.45 -16.57
CA SER A 310 -1.05 12.20 -17.12
C SER A 310 -1.05 12.23 -18.65
N LEU A 311 -1.37 11.11 -19.30
CA LEU A 311 -1.51 11.04 -20.76
C LEU A 311 -2.64 11.94 -21.28
N HIS A 312 -3.79 11.94 -20.60
CA HIS A 312 -4.91 12.83 -20.92
C HIS A 312 -4.54 14.29 -20.73
N ALA A 313 -3.88 14.65 -19.62
CA ALA A 313 -3.42 16.02 -19.38
C ALA A 313 -2.38 16.49 -20.41
N ALA A 314 -1.54 15.57 -20.92
CA ALA A 314 -0.55 15.86 -21.95
C ALA A 314 -1.11 15.84 -23.39
N GLY A 315 -2.34 15.39 -23.60
CA GLY A 315 -2.90 15.20 -24.94
C GLY A 315 -2.26 14.03 -25.71
N LEU A 316 -1.66 13.06 -25.00
CA LEU A 316 -0.84 11.97 -25.58
C LEU A 316 -1.53 10.60 -25.53
N THR A 317 -2.85 10.55 -25.41
CA THR A 317 -3.59 9.28 -25.27
C THR A 317 -3.47 8.37 -26.49
N SER A 318 -3.20 8.94 -27.67
CA SER A 318 -2.97 8.18 -28.91
C SER A 318 -1.74 7.29 -28.84
N LEU A 319 -0.72 7.63 -28.03
CA LEU A 319 0.51 6.85 -27.91
C LEU A 319 0.30 5.43 -27.34
N ILE A 320 -0.80 5.22 -26.62
CA ILE A 320 -1.12 3.93 -26.00
C ILE A 320 -2.45 3.35 -26.51
N ALA A 321 -3.01 3.91 -27.59
CA ALA A 321 -4.33 3.50 -28.08
C ALA A 321 -4.36 2.02 -28.51
N GLU A 322 -3.23 1.50 -29.00
CA GLU A 322 -3.07 0.11 -29.46
C GLU A 322 -2.69 -0.88 -28.34
N ALA A 323 -2.27 -0.37 -27.19
CA ALA A 323 -1.84 -1.16 -26.03
C ALA A 323 -2.44 -0.57 -24.74
N TRP A 324 -3.76 -0.49 -24.69
CA TRP A 324 -4.49 0.13 -23.61
C TRP A 324 -4.55 -0.82 -22.40
N PRO A 325 -3.86 -0.50 -21.29
CA PRO A 325 -3.80 -1.41 -20.16
C PRO A 325 -5.19 -1.52 -19.49
N GLY A 326 -5.69 -2.74 -19.30
CA GLY A 326 -6.88 -2.99 -18.47
C GLY A 326 -6.65 -2.65 -16.99
N LYS A 327 -7.72 -2.65 -16.18
CA LYS A 327 -7.63 -2.64 -14.70
C LYS A 327 -7.25 -4.02 -14.18
N VAL A 328 -6.90 -4.15 -12.90
CA VAL A 328 -6.74 -5.45 -12.22
C VAL A 328 -7.76 -5.58 -11.10
N MET A 329 -8.52 -6.67 -11.07
CA MET A 329 -9.55 -6.86 -10.05
C MET A 329 -8.95 -7.34 -8.73
N ARG A 330 -9.54 -6.86 -7.63
CA ARG A 330 -9.26 -7.42 -6.30
C ARG A 330 -10.05 -8.70 -6.12
N VAL A 331 -9.46 -9.65 -5.42
CA VAL A 331 -10.19 -10.85 -4.99
C VAL A 331 -11.09 -10.52 -3.80
N MET A 332 -12.30 -11.06 -3.83
CA MET A 332 -13.33 -10.93 -2.79
C MET A 332 -13.33 -12.17 -1.90
N ALA A 333 -13.50 -11.97 -0.59
CA ALA A 333 -13.66 -13.09 0.33
C ALA A 333 -14.96 -13.86 0.02
N ALA A 334 -14.93 -15.20 0.13
CA ALA A 334 -16.05 -16.05 -0.29
C ALA A 334 -17.32 -15.83 0.54
N ASP A 335 -17.17 -15.55 1.83
CA ASP A 335 -18.24 -15.16 2.75
C ASP A 335 -18.88 -13.83 2.35
N LEU A 336 -18.08 -12.84 2.00
CA LEU A 336 -18.57 -11.56 1.48
C LEU A 336 -19.32 -11.74 0.16
N ALA A 337 -18.78 -12.55 -0.77
CA ALA A 337 -19.46 -12.85 -2.03
C ALA A 337 -20.78 -13.63 -1.83
N ALA A 338 -20.85 -14.51 -0.83
CA ALA A 338 -22.09 -15.19 -0.44
C ALA A 338 -23.11 -14.19 0.10
N TRP A 339 -22.71 -13.34 1.05
CA TRP A 339 -23.60 -12.31 1.62
C TRP A 339 -24.14 -11.35 0.56
N HIS A 340 -23.31 -10.90 -0.38
CA HIS A 340 -23.76 -10.07 -1.50
C HIS A 340 -24.87 -10.74 -2.32
N ARG A 341 -24.76 -12.06 -2.57
CA ARG A 341 -25.78 -12.82 -3.31
C ARG A 341 -27.08 -12.99 -2.52
N GLU A 342 -26.99 -13.22 -1.21
CA GLU A 342 -28.16 -13.36 -0.33
C GLU A 342 -29.03 -12.10 -0.31
N VAL A 343 -28.42 -10.91 -0.37
CA VAL A 343 -29.14 -9.63 -0.41
C VAL A 343 -29.58 -9.21 -1.83
N GLY A 344 -29.51 -10.13 -2.81
CA GLY A 344 -29.89 -9.88 -4.20
C GLY A 344 -28.86 -9.10 -5.03
N GLY A 345 -27.65 -8.91 -4.49
CA GLY A 345 -26.52 -8.31 -5.19
C GLY A 345 -25.69 -9.34 -5.97
N GLY A 346 -24.62 -8.86 -6.60
CA GLY A 346 -23.68 -9.69 -7.35
C GLY A 346 -22.24 -9.21 -7.20
N LEU A 347 -21.36 -9.81 -7.98
CA LEU A 347 -19.99 -9.33 -8.14
C LEU A 347 -20.00 -7.91 -8.75
N HIS A 348 -18.94 -7.15 -8.49
CA HIS A 348 -18.80 -5.83 -9.07
C HIS A 348 -18.75 -5.93 -10.62
N PRO A 349 -19.46 -5.10 -11.40
CA PRO A 349 -19.52 -5.19 -12.86
C PRO A 349 -18.15 -5.21 -13.57
N ASP A 350 -17.17 -4.43 -13.06
CA ASP A 350 -15.79 -4.47 -13.57
C ASP A 350 -15.14 -5.88 -13.56
N THR A 351 -15.66 -6.83 -12.77
CA THR A 351 -15.18 -8.22 -12.75
C THR A 351 -15.44 -8.93 -14.07
N ALA A 352 -16.60 -8.68 -14.68
CA ALA A 352 -16.95 -9.28 -15.97
C ALA A 352 -16.17 -8.62 -17.12
N VAL A 353 -15.92 -7.30 -17.05
CA VAL A 353 -15.06 -6.62 -18.02
C VAL A 353 -13.62 -7.17 -17.96
N TRP A 354 -13.07 -7.33 -16.75
CA TRP A 354 -11.75 -7.92 -16.51
C TRP A 354 -11.61 -9.34 -17.05
N SER A 355 -12.63 -10.19 -16.87
CA SER A 355 -12.53 -11.58 -17.29
C SER A 355 -12.47 -11.74 -18.82
N ARG A 356 -12.95 -10.75 -19.58
CA ARG A 356 -12.98 -10.74 -21.05
C ARG A 356 -11.73 -10.16 -21.70
N LEU A 357 -11.10 -9.16 -21.07
CA LEU A 357 -9.95 -8.45 -21.64
C LEU A 357 -8.62 -9.16 -21.36
N PRO A 358 -7.63 -9.20 -22.27
CA PRO A 358 -6.30 -9.73 -21.99
C PRO A 358 -5.71 -9.19 -20.68
N LEU A 359 -4.86 -9.99 -20.03
CA LEU A 359 -4.32 -9.58 -18.75
C LEU A 359 -3.42 -8.36 -18.95
N PRO A 360 -3.44 -7.35 -18.07
CA PRO A 360 -2.78 -6.09 -18.38
C PRO A 360 -1.27 -6.18 -18.50
N TRP A 361 -0.63 -7.16 -17.85
CA TRP A 361 0.79 -7.41 -18.07
C TRP A 361 1.07 -7.97 -19.47
N GLU A 362 0.17 -8.79 -20.02
CA GLU A 362 0.28 -9.31 -21.41
C GLU A 362 0.14 -8.18 -22.44
N VAL A 363 -0.69 -7.17 -22.14
CA VAL A 363 -0.82 -5.97 -22.99
C VAL A 363 0.42 -5.10 -22.88
N LEU A 364 0.95 -4.91 -21.67
CA LEU A 364 2.09 -4.04 -21.41
C LEU A 364 3.43 -4.61 -21.88
N ASP A 365 3.58 -5.93 -21.93
CA ASP A 365 4.77 -6.60 -22.47
C ASP A 365 4.65 -6.91 -23.97
N GLY A 366 3.48 -6.65 -24.58
CA GLY A 366 3.21 -6.82 -26.01
C GLY A 366 2.91 -8.26 -26.42
N THR A 367 2.68 -9.18 -25.48
CA THR A 367 2.28 -10.56 -25.78
C THR A 367 0.81 -10.67 -26.17
N ALA A 368 -0.03 -9.68 -25.82
CA ALA A 368 -1.42 -9.58 -26.26
C ALA A 368 -1.76 -8.17 -26.77
N THR A 369 -2.60 -8.09 -27.79
CA THR A 369 -3.15 -6.82 -28.28
C THR A 369 -4.44 -6.50 -27.52
N CYS A 370 -4.54 -5.27 -27.01
CA CYS A 370 -5.77 -4.75 -26.45
C CYS A 370 -5.83 -3.25 -26.70
N THR A 371 -6.67 -2.85 -27.64
CA THR A 371 -6.86 -1.44 -27.99
C THR A 371 -7.82 -0.76 -27.01
N ARG A 372 -7.84 0.58 -27.02
CA ARG A 372 -8.87 1.34 -26.31
C ARG A 372 -10.28 0.91 -26.72
N ALA A 373 -10.49 0.63 -28.01
CA ALA A 373 -11.79 0.22 -28.53
C ALA A 373 -12.24 -1.15 -27.98
N ASP A 374 -11.31 -2.09 -27.79
CA ASP A 374 -11.59 -3.39 -27.18
C ASP A 374 -12.06 -3.24 -25.73
N VAL A 375 -11.40 -2.37 -24.97
CA VAL A 375 -11.80 -2.05 -23.59
C VAL A 375 -13.20 -1.43 -23.55
N GLU A 376 -13.49 -0.48 -24.43
CA GLU A 376 -14.81 0.15 -24.50
C GLU A 376 -15.89 -0.84 -24.94
N ALA A 377 -15.59 -1.77 -25.85
CA ALA A 377 -16.50 -2.82 -26.27
C ALA A 377 -16.84 -3.75 -25.10
N ALA A 378 -15.84 -4.27 -24.39
CA ALA A 378 -16.05 -5.11 -23.21
C ALA A 378 -16.85 -4.38 -22.12
N CYS A 379 -16.58 -3.08 -21.89
CA CYS A 379 -17.35 -2.27 -20.97
C CYS A 379 -18.83 -2.16 -21.39
N ARG A 380 -19.11 -1.87 -22.65
CA ARG A 380 -20.49 -1.74 -23.17
C ARG A 380 -21.28 -3.04 -23.04
N GLU A 381 -20.66 -4.17 -23.34
CA GLU A 381 -21.28 -5.50 -23.21
C GLU A 381 -21.73 -5.79 -21.77
N GLU A 382 -20.91 -5.38 -20.79
CA GLU A 382 -21.19 -5.57 -19.36
C GLU A 382 -21.92 -4.36 -18.73
N ARG A 383 -22.45 -3.44 -19.56
CA ARG A 383 -23.19 -2.23 -19.14
C ARG A 383 -22.41 -1.33 -18.17
N VAL A 384 -21.09 -1.29 -18.35
CA VAL A 384 -20.17 -0.40 -17.65
C VAL A 384 -19.85 0.79 -18.53
N ASP A 385 -19.96 2.01 -17.99
CA ASP A 385 -19.47 3.22 -18.65
C ASP A 385 -17.94 3.25 -18.56
N PRO A 386 -17.20 3.14 -19.69
CA PRO A 386 -15.74 3.02 -19.67
C PRO A 386 -15.03 4.27 -19.14
N GLU A 387 -15.59 5.46 -19.35
CA GLU A 387 -14.98 6.71 -18.89
C GLU A 387 -15.27 6.94 -17.41
N ARG A 388 -16.55 6.85 -17.02
CA ARG A 388 -17.00 7.09 -15.63
C ARG A 388 -16.39 6.09 -14.65
N SER A 389 -16.22 4.84 -15.08
CA SER A 389 -15.59 3.80 -14.26
C SER A 389 -14.06 3.90 -14.22
N GLY A 390 -13.43 4.69 -15.10
CA GLY A 390 -11.98 4.83 -15.19
C GLY A 390 -11.28 3.74 -15.99
N TRP A 391 -11.99 3.06 -16.90
CA TRP A 391 -11.38 2.13 -17.85
C TRP A 391 -10.64 2.87 -18.97
N THR A 392 -11.19 3.94 -19.56
CA THR A 392 -10.53 4.63 -20.70
C THR A 392 -10.29 6.12 -20.51
N ALA A 393 -10.77 6.69 -19.41
CA ALA A 393 -10.57 8.09 -19.08
C ALA A 393 -10.25 8.30 -17.58
N PRO A 394 -9.70 9.45 -17.21
CA PRO A 394 -9.58 9.85 -15.81
C PRO A 394 -10.95 9.92 -15.17
N ARG A 395 -11.07 9.46 -13.93
CA ARG A 395 -12.34 9.55 -13.21
C ARG A 395 -12.65 11.02 -12.92
N THR A 396 -13.83 11.46 -13.35
CA THR A 396 -14.32 12.80 -13.04
C THR A 396 -14.93 12.81 -11.64
N HIS A 397 -14.17 13.25 -10.65
CA HIS A 397 -14.68 13.46 -9.30
C HIS A 397 -15.34 14.85 -9.24
N ARG A 398 -16.68 14.91 -9.35
CA ARG A 398 -17.42 16.19 -9.35
C ARG A 398 -18.10 16.54 -8.04
N ALA A 399 -18.40 15.57 -7.17
CA ALA A 399 -19.10 15.83 -5.92
C ALA A 399 -18.12 15.90 -4.74
N ILE A 400 -18.13 17.02 -4.02
CA ILE A 400 -17.47 17.14 -2.71
C ILE A 400 -18.16 16.15 -1.77
N ALA A 401 -17.38 15.23 -1.20
CA ALA A 401 -17.91 14.27 -0.23
C ALA A 401 -18.32 14.99 1.05
N ARG A 402 -19.42 14.53 1.66
CA ARG A 402 -19.74 14.92 3.03
C ARG A 402 -18.79 14.22 3.98
N PHE A 403 -18.17 14.96 4.89
CA PHE A 403 -17.40 14.33 5.97
C PHE A 403 -18.27 13.41 6.83
N ARG A 404 -17.69 12.26 7.17
CA ARG A 404 -18.20 11.32 8.16
C ARG A 404 -17.03 10.97 9.08
N PRO A 405 -17.25 10.93 10.41
CA PRO A 405 -16.22 10.50 11.33
C PRO A 405 -15.71 9.11 10.95
N THR A 406 -14.41 8.91 11.08
CA THR A 406 -13.73 7.64 10.84
C THR A 406 -14.38 6.56 11.70
N PRO A 407 -14.97 5.51 11.08
CA PRO A 407 -15.61 4.45 11.83
C PRO A 407 -14.57 3.54 12.50
N GLU A 408 -14.97 2.92 13.61
CA GLU A 408 -14.24 1.80 14.19
C GLU A 408 -14.61 0.54 13.42
N LEU A 409 -13.60 -0.24 13.01
CA LEU A 409 -13.83 -1.42 12.18
C LEU A 409 -13.30 -2.70 12.84
N VAL A 410 -14.03 -3.79 12.69
CA VAL A 410 -13.59 -5.15 13.01
C VAL A 410 -13.65 -5.96 11.73
N HIS A 411 -12.48 -6.25 11.14
CA HIS A 411 -12.37 -6.96 9.87
C HIS A 411 -13.27 -6.39 8.75
N GLY A 412 -13.44 -5.06 8.68
CA GLY A 412 -14.25 -4.39 7.66
C GLY A 412 -15.70 -4.10 8.07
N VAL A 413 -16.17 -4.68 9.18
CA VAL A 413 -17.49 -4.42 9.75
C VAL A 413 -17.42 -3.20 10.68
N THR A 414 -18.32 -2.23 10.48
CA THR A 414 -18.41 -1.03 11.31
C THR A 414 -18.95 -1.35 12.70
N VAL A 415 -18.27 -0.86 13.73
CA VAL A 415 -18.63 -0.95 15.14
C VAL A 415 -18.73 0.46 15.70
N SER A 416 -19.76 0.74 16.49
CA SER A 416 -20.02 2.11 16.96
C SER A 416 -19.12 2.54 18.13
N ASP A 417 -18.54 1.58 18.85
CA ASP A 417 -17.76 1.80 20.06
C ASP A 417 -16.34 1.21 19.90
N PRO A 418 -15.27 2.00 20.15
CA PRO A 418 -13.88 1.58 19.96
C PRO A 418 -13.42 0.50 20.95
N VAL A 419 -13.94 0.50 22.19
CA VAL A 419 -13.64 -0.54 23.19
C VAL A 419 -14.21 -1.87 22.73
N TRP A 420 -15.47 -1.87 22.28
CA TRP A 420 -16.09 -3.06 21.70
C TRP A 420 -15.39 -3.51 20.43
N ALA A 421 -14.95 -2.60 19.57
CA ALA A 421 -14.17 -2.96 18.38
C ALA A 421 -12.88 -3.70 18.75
N MET A 422 -12.17 -3.28 19.80
CA MET A 422 -10.99 -3.98 20.29
C MET A 422 -11.31 -5.36 20.89
N VAL A 423 -12.34 -5.44 21.73
CA VAL A 423 -12.83 -6.69 22.32
C VAL A 423 -13.16 -7.69 21.22
N LEU A 424 -14.01 -7.32 20.25
CA LEU A 424 -14.46 -8.18 19.16
C LEU A 424 -13.28 -8.65 18.30
N ARG A 425 -12.30 -7.78 18.05
CA ARG A 425 -11.08 -8.15 17.32
C ARG A 425 -10.22 -9.15 18.08
N ARG A 426 -10.05 -8.97 19.39
CA ARG A 426 -9.33 -9.92 20.27
C ARG A 426 -10.07 -11.26 20.35
N ALA A 427 -11.41 -11.21 20.34
CA ALA A 427 -12.29 -12.36 20.26
C ALA A 427 -12.26 -13.08 18.91
N ARG A 428 -11.58 -12.52 17.90
CA ARG A 428 -11.50 -13.04 16.52
C ARG A 428 -12.85 -13.05 15.80
N VAL A 429 -13.80 -12.24 16.23
CA VAL A 429 -15.09 -12.08 15.56
C VAL A 429 -14.86 -11.50 14.15
N PHE A 430 -15.58 -12.04 13.16
CA PHE A 430 -15.44 -11.70 11.72
C PHE A 430 -14.07 -12.00 11.08
N SER A 431 -13.17 -12.72 11.78
CA SER A 431 -11.83 -13.00 11.25
C SER A 431 -11.73 -14.27 10.39
N GLY A 432 -12.83 -15.03 10.28
CA GLY A 432 -12.85 -16.38 9.69
C GLY A 432 -12.13 -17.45 10.54
N LYS A 433 -11.61 -17.09 11.72
CA LYS A 433 -10.96 -18.01 12.67
C LYS A 433 -11.93 -18.40 13.79
N PRO A 434 -11.69 -19.52 14.50
CA PRO A 434 -12.45 -19.87 15.70
C PRO A 434 -12.43 -18.73 16.72
N LEU A 435 -13.60 -18.47 17.30
CA LEU A 435 -13.77 -17.45 18.33
C LEU A 435 -12.84 -17.73 19.52
N SER A 436 -12.27 -16.68 20.08
CA SER A 436 -11.50 -16.75 21.32
C SER A 436 -12.36 -16.29 22.48
N THR A 437 -12.54 -17.14 23.50
CA THR A 437 -13.30 -16.82 24.71
C THR A 437 -12.48 -16.02 25.74
N ARG A 438 -11.15 -15.92 25.58
CA ARG A 438 -10.22 -15.25 26.52
C ARG A 438 -10.14 -13.73 26.34
N VAL A 439 -11.29 -13.06 26.33
CA VAL A 439 -11.39 -11.65 25.95
C VAL A 439 -11.86 -10.80 27.12
N PHE A 440 -12.84 -11.29 27.86
CA PHE A 440 -13.16 -10.83 29.20
C PHE A 440 -12.57 -11.85 30.17
N GLY A 441 -11.99 -11.40 31.28
CA GLY A 441 -11.53 -12.29 32.34
C GLY A 441 -12.70 -13.13 32.84
N GLY A 442 -12.82 -14.35 32.33
CA GLY A 442 -13.74 -15.38 32.80
C GLY A 442 -12.87 -16.59 33.08
N GLN A 443 -12.85 -16.99 34.35
CA GLN A 443 -12.21 -18.20 34.84
C GLN A 443 -12.60 -19.38 33.96
N ASP A 444 -11.64 -20.28 33.74
CA ASP A 444 -11.96 -21.63 33.32
C ASP A 444 -13.01 -22.19 34.30
N ALA A 445 -14.27 -22.23 33.86
CA ALA A 445 -15.25 -23.10 34.46
C ALA A 445 -14.97 -24.50 33.91
N SER A 446 -14.00 -25.16 34.54
CA SER A 446 -13.91 -26.60 34.57
C SER A 446 -15.23 -27.16 35.10
N GLY A 447 -15.93 -27.89 34.24
CA GLY A 447 -17.00 -28.83 34.55
C GLY A 447 -16.89 -29.98 33.58
#